data_AF-A0A6J4D175-F1
#
_entry.id   AF-A0A6J4D175-F1
#
_cell.length_a   1.000
_cell.length_b   1.000
_cell.length_c   1.000
_cell.angle_alpha   90.00
_cell.angle_beta   90.00
_cell.angle_gamma   90.00
#
_symmetry.space_group_name_H-M   'P 1'
#
loop_
_entity.id
_entity.type
_entity.pdbx_description
1 polymer ?
#
loop_
_entity_poly.entity_id
_entity_poly.type
_entity_poly.pdbx_seq_one_letter_code
_entity_poly.pdbx_strand_id
1 'polypeptide(L)'
;MGMLATVINAVAMQEALEHMGLDVRVQSAVEIKEVCETYIYRKAIRHLEKGRLVIFAAGTGNPFFTTDTAATLRAIEIGADLIVKATKVDGIYDKDPNKFEDAKKIDVIGYNEALIGNIEVMDDTAISLAKDNQLPIVVCNMFKQGNLLHVIKDQKGVFSMVK
;
A
#
# COMPACT_ATOMS: atom_id res chain seq x y z
N MET A 1 9.26 11.03 -14.70
CA MET A 1 10.37 10.74 -13.77
C MET A 1 9.93 9.83 -12.63
N GLY A 2 8.95 10.21 -11.79
CA GLY A 2 8.51 9.39 -10.64
C GLY A 2 8.10 7.94 -10.98
N MET A 3 7.30 7.73 -12.05
CA MET A 3 6.89 6.38 -12.46
C MET A 3 8.08 5.46 -12.78
N LEU A 4 9.10 5.93 -13.49
CA LEU A 4 10.30 5.14 -13.77
C LEU A 4 11.12 4.86 -12.50
N ALA A 5 11.17 5.80 -11.55
CA ALA A 5 11.83 5.56 -10.27
C ALA A 5 11.16 4.42 -9.49
N THR A 6 9.83 4.28 -9.57
CA THR A 6 9.14 3.13 -8.95
C THR A 6 9.49 1.80 -9.62
N VAL A 7 9.79 1.79 -10.92
CA VAL A 7 10.26 0.57 -11.63
C VAL A 7 11.66 0.18 -11.16
N ILE A 8 12.57 1.16 -11.00
CA ILE A 8 13.92 0.90 -10.44
C ILE A 8 13.81 0.30 -9.04
N ASN A 9 12.97 0.90 -8.17
CA ASN A 9 12.73 0.38 -6.82
C ASN A 9 12.12 -1.02 -6.84
N ALA A 10 11.20 -1.29 -7.77
CA ALA A 10 10.56 -2.59 -7.90
C ALA A 10 11.57 -3.69 -8.28
N VAL A 11 12.49 -3.41 -9.21
CA VAL A 11 13.56 -4.34 -9.59
C VAL A 11 14.51 -4.58 -8.40
N ALA A 12 14.92 -3.53 -7.69
CA ALA A 12 15.76 -3.68 -6.50
C ALA A 12 15.08 -4.53 -5.41
N MET A 13 13.78 -4.35 -5.21
CA MET A 13 13.00 -5.14 -4.26
C MET A 13 12.81 -6.59 -4.73
N GLN A 14 12.62 -6.81 -6.03
CA GLN A 14 12.57 -8.16 -6.61
C GLN A 14 13.86 -8.93 -6.30
N GLU A 15 15.02 -8.35 -6.62
CA GLU A 15 16.33 -8.97 -6.36
C GLU A 15 16.53 -9.30 -4.88
N ALA A 16 16.19 -8.38 -3.97
CA ALA A 16 16.34 -8.61 -2.54
C ALA A 16 15.44 -9.74 -2.02
N LEU A 17 14.22 -9.88 -2.53
CA LEU A 17 13.28 -10.94 -2.16
C LEU A 17 13.67 -12.29 -2.78
N GLU A 18 14.09 -12.30 -4.05
CA GLU A 18 14.56 -13.51 -4.73
C GLU A 18 15.85 -14.04 -4.09
N HIS A 19 16.74 -13.17 -3.61
CA HIS A 19 17.90 -13.55 -2.81
C HIS A 19 17.53 -14.28 -1.52
N MET A 20 16.34 -14.01 -0.98
CA MET A 20 15.77 -14.70 0.19
C MET A 20 15.01 -15.99 -0.19
N GLY A 21 15.00 -16.38 -1.47
CA GLY A 21 14.35 -17.59 -1.98
C GLY A 21 12.85 -17.44 -2.27
N LEU A 22 12.35 -16.21 -2.39
CA LEU A 22 10.93 -15.94 -2.70
C LEU A 22 10.71 -15.79 -4.20
N ASP A 23 9.64 -16.36 -4.73
CA ASP A 23 9.23 -16.14 -6.12
C ASP A 23 8.54 -14.78 -6.28
N VAL A 24 9.14 -13.89 -7.07
CA VAL A 24 8.65 -12.51 -7.24
C VAL A 24 8.38 -12.17 -8.71
N ARG A 25 7.39 -11.32 -8.95
CA ARG A 25 7.04 -10.79 -10.27
C ARG A 25 6.79 -9.30 -10.20
N VAL A 26 7.52 -8.53 -11.01
CA VAL A 26 7.25 -7.10 -11.19
C VAL A 26 6.28 -6.92 -12.36
N GLN A 27 5.19 -6.19 -12.11
CA GLN A 27 4.20 -5.80 -13.11
C GLN A 27 4.07 -4.28 -13.17
N SER A 28 4.44 -3.70 -14.31
CA SER A 28 4.41 -2.25 -14.54
C SER A 28 3.14 -1.82 -15.28
N ALA A 29 2.55 -0.70 -14.87
CA ALA A 29 1.46 -0.05 -15.59
C ALA A 29 1.91 0.58 -16.92
N VAL A 30 3.22 0.83 -17.09
CA VAL A 30 3.85 1.28 -18.34
C VAL A 30 4.68 0.13 -18.90
N GLU A 31 4.51 -0.18 -20.19
CA GLU A 31 5.20 -1.30 -20.84
C GLU A 31 6.71 -1.05 -20.96
N ILE A 32 7.52 -1.93 -20.34
CA ILE A 32 8.99 -1.93 -20.40
C ILE A 32 9.46 -3.40 -20.50
N LYS A 33 9.35 -3.98 -21.69
CA LYS A 33 9.41 -5.43 -21.93
C LYS A 33 10.71 -6.08 -21.48
N GLU A 34 11.82 -5.38 -21.61
CA GLU A 34 13.15 -5.89 -21.29
C GLU A 34 13.40 -5.95 -19.78
N VAL A 35 12.57 -5.30 -18.96
CA VAL A 35 12.79 -5.13 -17.52
C VAL A 35 11.75 -5.84 -16.68
N CYS A 36 10.47 -5.75 -17.02
CA CYS A 36 9.39 -6.32 -16.22
C CYS A 36 8.14 -6.66 -17.05
N GLU A 37 7.21 -7.41 -16.46
CA GLU A 37 5.95 -7.74 -17.11
C GLU A 37 5.06 -6.48 -17.20
N THR A 38 4.26 -6.33 -18.26
CA THR A 38 3.16 -5.37 -18.27
C THR A 38 2.05 -5.86 -17.33
N TYR A 39 1.45 -4.96 -16.55
CA TYR A 39 0.30 -5.29 -15.73
C TYR A 39 -0.84 -5.84 -16.58
N ILE A 40 -1.25 -7.06 -16.25
CA ILE A 40 -2.43 -7.70 -16.81
C ILE A 40 -3.16 -8.34 -15.63
N TYR A 41 -4.36 -7.86 -15.34
CA TYR A 41 -5.18 -8.28 -14.21
C TYR A 41 -5.17 -9.81 -13.99
N ARG A 42 -5.51 -10.58 -15.03
CA ARG A 42 -5.55 -12.05 -14.97
C ARG A 42 -4.19 -12.69 -14.68
N LYS A 43 -3.09 -12.08 -15.12
CA LYS A 43 -1.73 -12.58 -14.80
C LYS A 43 -1.37 -12.28 -13.36
N ALA A 44 -1.70 -11.09 -12.85
CA ALA A 44 -1.48 -10.70 -11.45
C ALA A 44 -2.15 -11.72 -10.50
N ILE A 45 -3.45 -11.96 -10.70
CA ILE A 45 -4.22 -12.95 -9.93
C ILE A 45 -3.56 -14.34 -10.00
N ARG A 46 -3.22 -14.82 -11.21
CA ARG A 46 -2.59 -16.13 -11.38
C ARG A 46 -1.23 -16.24 -10.67
N HIS A 47 -0.46 -15.16 -10.57
CA HIS A 47 0.79 -15.17 -9.81
C HIS A 47 0.51 -15.25 -8.30
N LEU A 48 -0.46 -14.49 -7.79
CA LEU A 48 -0.88 -14.52 -6.38
C LEU A 48 -1.43 -15.89 -5.97
N GLU A 49 -2.29 -16.51 -6.79
CA GLU A 49 -2.82 -17.88 -6.58
C GLU A 49 -1.72 -18.95 -6.49
N LYS A 50 -0.56 -18.70 -7.11
CA LYS A 50 0.61 -19.58 -7.05
C LYS A 50 1.53 -19.29 -5.86
N GLY A 51 1.14 -18.37 -4.96
CA GLY A 51 1.94 -17.98 -3.82
C GLY A 51 3.13 -17.07 -4.16
N ARG A 52 3.14 -16.44 -5.34
CA ARG A 52 4.20 -15.50 -5.74
C ARG A 52 3.91 -14.11 -5.21
N LEU A 53 4.97 -13.38 -4.86
CA LEU A 53 4.85 -11.95 -4.57
C LEU A 53 4.74 -11.18 -5.88
N VAL A 54 3.81 -10.22 -5.94
CA VAL A 54 3.63 -9.35 -7.09
C VAL A 54 3.92 -7.91 -6.69
N ILE A 55 4.86 -7.27 -7.35
CA ILE A 55 5.22 -5.86 -7.15
C ILE A 55 4.63 -5.05 -8.29
N PHE A 56 3.75 -4.10 -7.97
CA PHE A 56 3.18 -3.18 -8.96
C PHE A 56 4.05 -1.92 -9.08
N ALA A 57 4.44 -1.59 -10.30
CA ALA A 57 5.29 -0.43 -10.61
C ALA A 57 4.59 0.53 -11.59
N ALA A 58 5.13 1.73 -11.71
CA ALA A 58 4.62 2.83 -12.53
C ALA A 58 3.19 3.31 -12.15
N GLY A 59 2.74 3.02 -10.92
CA GLY A 59 1.46 3.49 -10.41
C GLY A 59 0.27 3.01 -11.25
N THR A 60 -0.56 3.94 -11.70
CA THR A 60 -1.66 3.67 -12.65
C THR A 60 -1.25 3.85 -14.12
N GLY A 61 0.00 4.23 -14.39
CA GLY A 61 0.48 4.65 -15.70
C GLY A 61 0.04 6.07 -16.10
N ASN A 62 -0.82 6.71 -15.30
CA ASN A 62 -1.35 8.04 -15.56
C ASN A 62 -0.67 9.09 -14.67
N PRO A 63 -0.29 10.26 -15.22
CA PRO A 63 0.10 11.41 -14.42
C PRO A 63 -1.02 11.85 -13.46
N PHE A 64 -0.68 12.69 -12.47
CA PHE A 64 -1.59 13.27 -11.47
C PHE A 64 -2.16 12.32 -10.41
N PHE A 65 -2.04 11.01 -10.58
CA PHE A 65 -2.36 10.05 -9.52
C PHE A 65 -1.20 9.89 -8.53
N THR A 66 -1.54 9.93 -7.24
CA THR A 66 -0.59 9.63 -6.16
C THR A 66 -0.28 8.13 -6.09
N THR A 67 0.78 7.78 -5.36
CA THR A 67 1.09 6.38 -5.07
C THR A 67 0.01 5.72 -4.21
N ASP A 68 -0.61 6.47 -3.29
CA ASP A 68 -1.70 5.96 -2.45
C ASP A 68 -2.94 5.61 -3.29
N THR A 69 -3.33 6.47 -4.24
CA THR A 69 -4.44 6.17 -5.15
C THR A 69 -4.12 4.98 -6.06
N ALA A 70 -2.89 4.91 -6.58
CA ALA A 70 -2.47 3.78 -7.41
C ALA A 70 -2.49 2.46 -6.63
N ALA A 71 -1.98 2.45 -5.40
CA ALA A 71 -1.97 1.27 -4.53
C ALA A 71 -3.40 0.83 -4.17
N THR A 72 -4.28 1.79 -3.86
CA THR A 72 -5.70 1.53 -3.59
C THR A 72 -6.39 0.90 -4.80
N LEU A 73 -6.14 1.43 -6.00
CA LEU A 73 -6.65 0.85 -7.24
C LEU A 73 -6.16 -0.59 -7.45
N ARG A 74 -4.86 -0.85 -7.29
CA ARG A 74 -4.31 -2.21 -7.42
C ARG A 74 -4.94 -3.17 -6.41
N ALA A 75 -5.08 -2.74 -5.16
CA ALA A 75 -5.67 -3.54 -4.09
C ALA A 75 -7.12 -3.95 -4.41
N ILE A 76 -7.93 -3.01 -4.90
CA ILE A 76 -9.31 -3.29 -5.35
C ILE A 76 -9.32 -4.26 -6.52
N GLU A 77 -8.51 -4.01 -7.54
CA GLU A 77 -8.47 -4.87 -8.72
C GLU A 77 -8.14 -6.31 -8.35
N ILE A 78 -7.12 -6.54 -7.52
CA ILE A 78 -6.74 -7.91 -7.11
C ILE A 78 -7.67 -8.54 -6.07
N GLY A 79 -8.68 -7.80 -5.58
CA GLY A 79 -9.59 -8.27 -4.54
C GLY A 79 -8.91 -8.47 -3.18
N ALA A 80 -7.99 -7.57 -2.81
CA ALA A 80 -7.31 -7.63 -1.52
C ALA A 80 -8.28 -7.40 -0.36
N ASP A 81 -8.10 -8.14 0.75
CA ASP A 81 -8.92 -8.00 1.96
C ASP A 81 -8.69 -6.66 2.68
N LEU A 82 -7.50 -6.08 2.54
CA LEU A 82 -7.11 -4.78 3.09
C LEU A 82 -5.89 -4.21 2.35
N ILE A 83 -5.68 -2.90 2.49
CA ILE A 83 -4.45 -2.22 2.05
C ILE A 83 -3.64 -1.76 3.27
N VAL A 84 -2.35 -2.07 3.29
CA VAL A 84 -1.44 -1.60 4.35
C VAL A 84 -0.60 -0.43 3.84
N LYS A 85 -0.81 0.76 4.40
CA LYS A 85 0.08 1.92 4.27
C LYS A 85 1.12 1.88 5.37
N ALA A 86 2.28 1.36 5.02
CA ALA A 86 3.40 1.25 5.94
C ALA A 86 4.15 2.59 6.03
N THR A 87 4.28 3.13 7.25
CA THR A 87 4.90 4.44 7.49
C THR A 87 6.01 4.35 8.55
N LYS A 88 6.62 5.49 8.89
CA LYS A 88 7.60 5.62 9.97
C LYS A 88 6.97 5.79 11.35
N VAL A 89 5.67 6.07 11.41
CA VAL A 89 4.92 6.29 12.66
C VAL A 89 4.02 5.08 12.95
N ASP A 90 3.53 4.99 14.18
CA ASP A 90 2.80 3.82 14.69
C ASP A 90 1.36 3.69 14.17
N GLY A 91 0.85 4.70 13.49
CA GLY A 91 -0.51 4.71 12.97
C GLY A 91 -0.96 6.13 12.58
N ILE A 92 -2.25 6.35 12.65
CA ILE A 92 -2.90 7.63 12.41
C ILE A 92 -2.95 8.39 13.74
N TYR A 93 -2.65 9.69 13.71
CA TYR A 93 -2.68 10.57 14.88
C TYR A 93 -3.62 11.74 14.62
N ASP A 94 -4.19 12.31 15.68
CA ASP A 94 -5.01 13.53 15.62
C ASP A 94 -4.24 14.77 15.13
N LYS A 95 -2.91 14.76 15.28
CA LYS A 95 -1.96 15.76 14.80
C LYS A 95 -0.57 15.15 14.64
N ASP A 96 0.33 15.86 13.95
CA ASP A 96 1.68 15.37 13.63
C ASP A 96 2.49 15.06 14.92
N PRO A 97 2.80 13.78 15.19
CA PRO A 97 3.50 13.39 16.42
C PRO A 97 4.96 13.85 16.45
N ASN A 98 5.51 14.31 15.32
CA ASN A 98 6.86 14.90 15.30
C ASN A 98 6.87 16.39 15.68
N LYS A 99 5.71 17.04 15.65
CA LYS A 99 5.56 18.47 15.97
C LYS A 99 4.87 18.70 17.31
N PHE A 100 4.04 17.76 17.75
CA PHE A 100 3.21 17.89 18.94
C PHE A 100 3.43 16.70 19.88
N GLU A 101 3.97 16.94 21.07
CA GLU A 101 4.19 15.90 22.08
C GLU A 101 2.88 15.32 22.64
N ASP A 102 1.78 16.07 22.56
CA ASP A 102 0.46 15.65 23.02
C ASP A 102 -0.38 15.01 21.90
N ALA A 103 0.24 14.63 20.78
CA ALA A 103 -0.41 13.89 19.70
C ALA A 103 -0.93 12.52 20.17
N LYS A 104 -2.20 12.25 19.89
CA LYS A 104 -2.89 11.03 20.31
C LYS A 104 -3.10 10.13 19.10
N LYS A 105 -2.67 8.88 19.23
CA LYS A 105 -2.92 7.86 18.23
C LYS A 105 -4.41 7.52 18.19
N ILE A 106 -4.95 7.43 16.98
CA ILE A 106 -6.33 7.05 16.70
C ILE A 106 -6.32 5.60 16.23
N ASP A 107 -6.94 4.69 16.97
CA ASP A 107 -6.92 3.25 16.62
C ASP A 107 -7.84 2.91 15.45
N VAL A 108 -9.03 3.52 15.42
CA VAL A 108 -10.03 3.34 14.37
C VAL A 108 -10.62 4.69 14.01
N ILE A 109 -10.74 4.96 12.72
CA ILE A 109 -11.35 6.18 12.18
C ILE A 109 -12.30 5.83 11.02
N GLY A 110 -13.42 6.54 10.91
CA GLY A 110 -14.34 6.35 9.79
C GLY A 110 -13.79 6.94 8.49
N TYR A 111 -14.16 6.39 7.32
CA TYR A 111 -13.75 6.98 6.03
C TYR A 111 -14.13 8.47 5.89
N ASN A 112 -15.33 8.85 6.36
CA ASN A 112 -15.76 10.26 6.30
C ASN A 112 -14.96 11.14 7.24
N GLU A 113 -14.56 10.63 8.41
CA GLU A 113 -13.72 11.37 9.36
C GLU A 113 -12.31 11.56 8.78
N ALA A 114 -11.79 10.57 8.07
CA ALA A 114 -10.52 10.66 7.36
C ALA A 114 -10.55 11.63 6.16
N LEU A 115 -11.72 11.86 5.54
CA LEU A 115 -11.91 12.83 4.45
C LEU A 115 -12.15 14.28 4.94
N ILE A 116 -12.89 14.44 6.05
CA ILE A 116 -13.30 15.76 6.55
C ILE A 116 -12.25 16.32 7.52
N GLY A 117 -11.57 15.44 8.27
CA GLY A 117 -10.57 15.84 9.24
C GLY A 117 -9.28 16.31 8.58
N ASN A 118 -8.55 17.20 9.25
CA ASN A 118 -7.16 17.55 8.88
C ASN A 118 -6.18 16.42 9.27
N ILE A 119 -6.59 15.17 9.12
CA ILE A 119 -5.83 13.98 9.51
C ILE A 119 -5.23 13.38 8.26
N GLU A 120 -3.90 13.42 8.13
CA GLU A 120 -3.20 12.91 6.96
C GLU A 120 -3.14 11.37 6.96
N VAL A 121 -4.13 10.72 6.35
CA VAL A 121 -4.12 9.26 6.14
C VAL A 121 -3.61 8.90 4.74
N MET A 122 -4.30 9.35 3.71
CA MET A 122 -3.98 9.28 2.28
C MET A 122 -4.59 10.51 1.61
N ASP A 123 -4.34 10.74 0.33
CA ASP A 123 -5.08 11.77 -0.39
C ASP A 123 -6.58 11.40 -0.53
N ASP A 124 -7.44 12.40 -0.66
CA ASP A 124 -8.90 12.24 -0.70
C ASP A 124 -9.38 11.28 -1.79
N THR A 125 -8.65 11.19 -2.91
CA THR A 125 -9.01 10.30 -4.03
C THR A 125 -8.81 8.84 -3.62
N ALA A 126 -7.70 8.53 -2.96
CA ALA A 126 -7.44 7.19 -2.43
C ALA A 126 -8.46 6.80 -1.36
N ILE A 127 -8.78 7.69 -0.41
CA ILE A 127 -9.76 7.40 0.65
C ILE A 127 -11.17 7.20 0.06
N SER A 128 -11.58 8.04 -0.90
CA SER A 128 -12.87 7.89 -1.56
C SER A 128 -12.96 6.59 -2.34
N LEU A 129 -11.90 6.23 -3.08
CA LEU A 129 -11.84 4.98 -3.83
C LEU A 129 -11.91 3.74 -2.91
N ALA A 130 -11.21 3.79 -1.76
CA ALA A 130 -11.26 2.73 -0.75
C ALA A 130 -12.66 2.62 -0.11
N LYS A 131 -13.27 3.76 0.23
CA LYS A 131 -14.63 3.83 0.81
C LYS A 131 -15.68 3.21 -0.11
N ASP A 132 -15.69 3.60 -1.38
CA ASP A 132 -16.68 3.14 -2.36
C ASP A 132 -16.59 1.62 -2.61
N ASN A 133 -15.41 1.04 -2.39
CA ASN A 133 -15.15 -0.40 -2.54
C ASN A 133 -15.06 -1.13 -1.20
N GLN A 134 -15.37 -0.46 -0.08
CA GLN A 134 -15.30 -1.02 1.27
C GLN A 134 -13.93 -1.65 1.62
N LEU A 135 -12.84 -1.13 1.04
CA LEU A 135 -11.49 -1.65 1.24
C LEU A 135 -10.87 -1.07 2.53
N PRO A 136 -10.67 -1.88 3.58
CA PRO A 136 -10.07 -1.41 4.83
C PRO A 136 -8.64 -0.92 4.61
N ILE A 137 -8.33 0.25 5.18
CA ILE A 137 -6.98 0.82 5.14
C ILE A 137 -6.33 0.61 6.50
N VAL A 138 -5.13 0.05 6.53
CA VAL A 138 -4.33 -0.08 7.74
C VAL A 138 -3.09 0.78 7.63
N VAL A 139 -2.84 1.62 8.64
CA VAL A 139 -1.61 2.40 8.77
C VAL A 139 -0.79 1.82 9.91
N CYS A 140 0.44 1.41 9.64
CA CYS A 140 1.30 0.81 10.67
C CYS A 140 2.79 1.10 10.44
N ASN A 141 3.58 0.97 11.50
CA ASN A 141 5.02 1.13 11.42
C ASN A 141 5.70 -0.11 10.81
N MET A 142 6.47 0.08 9.74
CA MET A 142 7.19 -1.01 9.06
C MET A 142 8.45 -1.47 9.81
N PHE A 143 9.06 -0.59 10.61
CA PHE A 143 10.35 -0.86 11.26
C PHE A 143 10.22 -1.75 12.51
N LYS A 144 8.99 -1.96 13.00
CA LYS A 144 8.71 -2.91 14.07
C LYS A 144 8.70 -4.33 13.50
N GLN A 145 9.79 -5.07 13.73
CA GLN A 145 9.93 -6.45 13.27
C GLN A 145 8.74 -7.32 13.70
N GLY A 146 8.18 -8.08 12.76
CA GLY A 146 7.01 -8.94 13.00
C GLY A 146 5.65 -8.23 13.01
N ASN A 147 5.61 -6.89 13.07
CA ASN A 147 4.36 -6.13 13.16
C ASN A 147 3.43 -6.40 11.96
N LEU A 148 3.97 -6.41 10.73
CA LEU A 148 3.18 -6.66 9.53
C LEU A 148 2.47 -8.03 9.56
N LEU A 149 3.16 -9.07 10.06
CA LEU A 149 2.57 -10.41 10.20
C LEU A 149 1.42 -10.41 11.20
N HIS A 150 1.62 -9.78 12.38
CA HIS A 150 0.58 -9.71 13.41
C HIS A 150 -0.64 -8.90 12.97
N VAL A 151 -0.42 -7.81 12.23
CA VAL A 151 -1.49 -6.97 11.68
C VAL A 151 -2.35 -7.77 10.72
N ILE A 152 -1.75 -8.46 9.75
CA ILE A 152 -2.47 -9.16 8.70
C ILE A 152 -3.11 -10.45 9.22
N LYS A 153 -2.36 -11.27 9.98
CA LYS A 153 -2.80 -12.61 10.38
C LYS A 153 -3.65 -12.61 11.64
N ASP A 154 -3.25 -11.84 12.65
CA ASP A 154 -3.83 -11.92 13.98
C ASP A 154 -4.75 -10.73 14.30
N GLN A 155 -4.79 -9.72 13.42
CA GLN A 155 -5.45 -8.43 13.67
C GLN A 155 -4.96 -7.78 14.98
N LYS A 156 -3.67 -7.98 15.28
CA LYS A 156 -2.96 -7.51 16.47
C LYS A 156 -1.73 -6.71 16.07
N GLY A 157 -1.03 -6.16 17.07
CA GLY A 157 0.16 -5.34 16.85
C GLY A 157 -0.16 -3.86 16.92
N VAL A 158 0.72 -3.04 16.35
CA VAL A 158 0.62 -1.57 16.41
C VAL A 158 0.23 -1.03 15.05
N PHE A 159 -1.03 -0.62 14.94
CA PHE A 159 -1.60 -0.06 13.72
C PHE A 159 -2.83 0.81 14.02
N SER A 160 -3.25 1.58 13.04
CA SER A 160 -4.54 2.27 12.99
C SER A 160 -5.32 1.79 11.77
N MET A 161 -6.64 1.80 11.83
CA MET A 161 -7.51 1.30 10.77
C MET A 161 -8.55 2.34 10.33
N VAL A 162 -8.74 2.49 9.02
CA VAL A 162 -9.86 3.21 8.42
C VAL A 162 -10.87 2.20 7.90
N LYS A 163 -12.12 2.30 8.34
CA LYS A 163 -13.23 1.43 7.92
C LYS A 163 -14.60 2.07 8.11
#